data_AF-A0A8K0K1Y1-F1
#
_entry.id   AF-A0A8K0K1Y1-F1
#
_cell.length_a   1.000
_cell.length_b   1.000
_cell.length_c   1.000
_cell.angle_alpha   90.00
_cell.angle_beta   90.00
_cell.angle_gamma   90.00
#
_symmetry.space_group_name_H-M   'P 1'
#
loop_
_entity.id
_entity.type
_entity.pdbx_description
1 polymer ?
#
loop_
_entity_poly.entity_id
_entity_poly.type
_entity_poly.pdbx_seq_one_letter_code
_entity_poly.pdbx_strand_id
1 'polypeptide(L)'
;MQSRVLHLHVFDYDRFSRDDSIGEVFLPLCQVVDLSEKPSFWKALKPPAKDKCGELLTSLCYHPSNSILTLTLLKARNLKAKDINGKS
;
A
#
# COMPACT_ATOMS: atom_id res chain seq x y z
N MET A 1 -11.67 -8.65 24.95
CA MET A 1 -11.37 -9.57 23.83
C MET A 1 -10.63 -8.80 22.75
N GLN A 2 -9.50 -9.31 22.26
CA GLN A 2 -8.81 -8.67 21.14
C GLN A 2 -9.58 -8.93 19.85
N SER A 3 -10.20 -7.89 19.28
CA SER A 3 -10.85 -7.99 17.97
C SER A 3 -9.77 -8.15 16.89
N ARG A 4 -9.83 -9.25 16.14
CA ARG A 4 -8.97 -9.50 14.98
C ARG A 4 -9.79 -9.30 13.71
N VAL A 5 -9.16 -8.69 12.71
CA VAL A 5 -9.76 -8.43 11.39
C VAL A 5 -8.92 -9.18 10.36
N LEU A 6 -9.57 -10.01 9.55
CA LEU A 6 -8.96 -10.53 8.33
C LEU A 6 -9.04 -9.45 7.26
N HIS A 7 -7.88 -9.02 6.78
CA HIS A 7 -7.75 -8.06 5.67
C HIS A 7 -7.32 -8.84 4.42
N LEU A 8 -8.16 -8.78 3.40
CA LEU A 8 -7.87 -9.32 2.08
C LEU A 8 -7.70 -8.16 1.11
N HIS A 9 -6.57 -8.11 0.41
CA HIS A 9 -6.25 -7.08 -0.57
C HIS A 9 -5.96 -7.75 -1.91
N VAL A 10 -6.70 -7.35 -2.94
CA VAL A 10 -6.60 -7.92 -4.29
C VAL A 10 -5.86 -6.95 -5.21
N PHE A 11 -4.91 -7.48 -5.97
CA PHE A 11 -4.06 -6.76 -6.89
C PHE A 11 -4.14 -7.34 -8.31
N ASP A 12 -4.08 -6.47 -9.31
CA ASP A 12 -3.78 -6.82 -10.69
C ASP A 12 -2.28 -6.85 -10.88
N TYR A 13 -1.76 -7.99 -11.36
CA TYR A 13 -0.33 -8.22 -11.49
C TYR A 13 0.22 -7.55 -12.76
N ASP A 14 1.29 -6.78 -12.62
CA ASP A 14 2.00 -6.18 -13.74
C ASP A 14 3.48 -6.60 -13.75
N ARG A 15 3.94 -7.11 -14.90
CA ARG A 15 5.32 -7.57 -15.08
C ARG A 15 6.35 -6.44 -15.07
N PHE A 16 5.98 -5.25 -15.56
CA PHE A 16 6.91 -4.16 -15.82
C PHE A 16 6.67 -2.93 -14.94
N SER A 17 5.54 -2.88 -14.25
CA SER A 17 5.20 -1.79 -13.33
C SER A 17 4.85 -2.32 -11.93
N ARG A 18 4.20 -1.51 -11.10
CA ARG A 18 3.74 -1.96 -9.78
C ARG A 18 2.32 -2.47 -9.93
N ASP A 19 2.03 -3.57 -9.27
CA ASP A 19 0.69 -4.11 -9.19
C ASP A 19 -0.35 -3.05 -8.81
N ASP A 20 -1.48 -3.09 -9.51
CA ASP A 20 -2.57 -2.16 -9.30
C ASP A 20 -3.58 -2.72 -8.32
N SER A 21 -3.86 -1.95 -7.28
CA SER A 21 -4.83 -2.36 -6.28
C SER A 21 -6.23 -2.34 -6.89
N ILE A 22 -6.86 -3.51 -7.00
CA ILE A 22 -8.26 -3.63 -7.42
C ILE A 22 -9.18 -3.24 -6.27
N GLY A 23 -8.85 -3.64 -5.03
CA GLY A 23 -9.62 -3.30 -3.84
C GLY A 23 -9.37 -4.22 -2.66
N GLU A 24 -10.03 -3.93 -1.54
CA GLU A 24 -9.81 -4.61 -0.27
C GLU A 24 -11.12 -4.91 0.48
N VAL A 25 -11.07 -5.93 1.34
CA VAL A 25 -12.15 -6.31 2.25
C VAL A 25 -11.59 -6.49 3.65
N PHE A 26 -12.33 -5.99 4.65
CA PHE A 26 -12.06 -6.17 6.07
C PHE A 26 -13.16 -7.00 6.70
N LEU A 27 -12.78 -8.07 7.38
CA LEU A 27 -13.69 -9.03 8.01
C LEU A 27 -13.37 -9.12 9.50
N PRO A 28 -14.15 -8.44 10.37
CA PRO A 28 -14.03 -8.60 11.81
C PRO A 28 -14.42 -10.04 12.20
N LEU A 29 -13.42 -10.85 12.56
CA LEU A 29 -13.61 -12.30 12.73
C LEU A 29 -14.61 -12.62 13.83
N CYS A 30 -14.52 -11.90 14.96
CA CYS A 30 -15.39 -12.11 16.11
C CYS A 30 -16.87 -11.71 15.89
N GLN A 31 -17.20 -10.97 14.82
CA GLN A 31 -18.55 -10.46 14.58
C GLN A 31 -19.28 -11.20 13.45
N VAL A 32 -18.53 -11.78 12.52
CA VAL A 32 -19.09 -12.23 11.23
C VAL A 32 -18.82 -13.71 10.96
N VAL A 33 -17.93 -14.36 11.71
CA VAL A 33 -17.43 -15.69 11.37
C VAL A 33 -17.47 -16.60 12.59
N ASP A 34 -18.29 -17.66 12.52
CA ASP A 34 -18.09 -18.85 13.35
C ASP A 34 -16.99 -19.70 12.70
N LEU A 35 -15.82 -19.75 13.35
CA LEU A 35 -14.65 -20.47 12.85
C LEU A 35 -14.69 -21.97 13.15
N SER A 36 -15.65 -22.44 13.95
CA SER A 36 -15.84 -23.88 14.17
C SER A 36 -16.46 -24.57 12.94
N GLU A 37 -17.16 -23.78 12.13
CA GLU A 37 -17.72 -24.16 10.82
C GLU A 37 -16.75 -23.83 9.68
N LYS A 38 -17.12 -24.21 8.44
CA LYS A 38 -16.43 -23.78 7.20
C LYS A 38 -17.28 -22.76 6.42
N PRO A 39 -17.52 -21.55 6.95
CA PRO A 39 -18.38 -20.59 6.30
C PRO A 39 -17.76 -20.06 4.99
N SER A 40 -18.59 -19.89 3.97
CA SER A 40 -18.25 -19.19 2.73
C SER A 40 -19.17 -17.99 2.55
N PHE A 41 -18.62 -16.88 2.06
CA PHE A 41 -19.38 -15.65 1.87
C PHE A 41 -18.83 -14.83 0.72
N TRP A 42 -19.71 -14.05 0.10
CA TRP A 42 -19.36 -13.03 -0.88
C TRP A 42 -19.26 -11.66 -0.20
N LYS A 43 -18.22 -10.91 -0.52
CA LYS A 43 -18.06 -9.50 -0.12
C LYS A 43 -17.60 -8.69 -1.31
N ALA A 44 -18.25 -7.56 -1.54
CA ALA A 44 -17.79 -6.59 -2.52
C ALA A 44 -16.46 -5.98 -2.07
N LEU A 45 -15.50 -5.89 -2.99
CA LEU A 45 -14.26 -5.15 -2.78
C LEU A 45 -14.57 -3.67 -2.57
N LYS A 46 -13.92 -3.06 -1.59
CA LYS A 46 -13.93 -1.61 -1.42
C LYS A 46 -12.68 -1.01 -2.06
N PRO A 47 -12.71 0.26 -2.51
CA PRO A 47 -11.51 0.96 -2.91
C PRO A 47 -10.44 0.91 -1.80
N PRO A 48 -9.16 0.78 -2.13
CA PRO A 48 -8.08 0.74 -1.14
C PRO A 48 -8.07 2.01 -0.29
N ALA A 49 -8.06 1.85 1.04
CA ALA A 49 -8.08 2.94 2.01
C ALA A 49 -6.77 3.72 2.07
N LYS A 50 -5.65 3.10 1.64
CA LYS A 50 -4.35 3.78 1.52
C LYS A 50 -4.12 4.24 0.09
N ASP A 51 -4.19 5.56 -0.07
CA ASP A 51 -3.72 6.20 -1.29
C ASP A 51 -2.22 5.93 -1.50
N LYS A 52 -1.84 5.51 -2.72
CA LYS A 52 -0.44 5.42 -3.13
C LYS A 52 0.17 6.83 -3.00
N CYS A 53 1.14 7.02 -2.09
CA CYS A 53 1.81 8.32 -1.88
C CYS A 53 2.78 8.72 -3.01
N GLY A 54 3.02 7.81 -3.96
CA GLY A 54 3.98 7.97 -5.05
C GLY A 54 5.31 7.27 -4.80
N GLU A 55 6.32 7.65 -5.57
CA GLU A 55 7.67 7.06 -5.55
C GLU A 55 8.74 8.15 -5.61
N LEU A 56 9.86 7.92 -4.92
CA LEU A 56 11.09 8.70 -5.01
C LEU A 56 12.21 7.83 -5.57
N LEU A 57 12.87 8.32 -6.61
CA LEU A 57 14.14 7.81 -7.08
C LEU A 57 15.26 8.55 -6.37
N THR A 58 16.12 7.81 -5.68
CA THR A 58 17.21 8.36 -4.87
C THR A 58 18.51 7.61 -5.16
N SER A 59 19.65 8.29 -4.99
CA SER A 59 20.99 7.71 -5.07
C SER A 59 21.73 7.94 -3.75
N LEU A 60 22.42 6.92 -3.26
CA LEU A 60 23.25 7.00 -2.06
C LEU A 60 24.70 6.70 -2.44
N CYS A 61 25.62 7.52 -1.93
CA CYS A 61 27.05 7.34 -2.13
C CYS A 61 27.78 7.55 -0.80
N TYR A 62 28.45 6.51 -0.30
CA TYR A 62 29.25 6.59 0.91
C TYR A 62 30.75 6.65 0.57
N HIS A 63 31.45 7.61 1.15
CA HIS A 63 32.89 7.81 1.05
C HIS A 63 33.53 7.49 2.42
N PRO A 64 34.10 6.29 2.61
CA PRO A 64 34.63 5.87 3.92
C PRO A 64 35.82 6.71 4.40
N SER A 65 36.65 7.20 3.47
CA SER A 65 37.89 7.93 3.76
C SER A 65 37.67 9.23 4.54
N ASN A 66 36.49 9.85 4.40
CA ASN A 66 36.09 11.03 5.15
C ASN A 66 34.78 10.80 5.93
N SER A 67 34.28 9.56 5.97
CA SER A 67 33.03 9.18 6.65
C SER A 67 31.81 10.00 6.18
N ILE A 68 31.72 10.32 4.88
CA ILE A 68 30.62 11.10 4.31
C ILE A 68 29.63 10.19 3.58
N LEU A 69 28.34 10.28 3.92
CA LEU A 69 27.24 9.70 3.15
C LEU A 69 26.48 10.81 2.41
N THR A 70 26.47 10.76 1.09
CA THR A 70 25.70 11.67 0.23
C THR A 70 24.42 10.98 -0.22
N LEU A 71 23.28 11.60 0.05
CA LEU A 71 21.96 11.23 -0.47
C LEU A 71 21.53 12.25 -1.53
N THR A 72 21.27 11.78 -2.75
CA THR A 72 20.76 12.60 -3.85
C THR A 72 19.32 12.20 -4.18
N LEU A 73 18.40 13.16 -4.10
CA LEU A 73 17.03 13.01 -4.60
C LEU A 73 17.02 13.28 -6.11
N LEU A 74 16.70 12.28 -6.92
CA LEU A 74 16.79 12.39 -8.39
C LEU A 74 15.45 12.77 -9.01
N LYS A 75 14.38 12.05 -8.67
CA LYS A 75 13.05 12.26 -9.26
C LYS A 75 11.96 11.77 -8.33
N ALA A 76 10.79 12.40 -8.41
CA ALA A 76 9.55 11.86 -7.87
C ALA A 76 8.56 11.54 -8.99
N ARG A 77 7.72 10.53 -8.80
CA ARG A 77 6.61 10.23 -9.72
C ARG A 77 5.38 9.72 -8.99
N ASN A 78 4.22 9.90 -9.59
CA ASN A 78 2.92 9.46 -9.07
C ASN A 78 2.65 9.96 -7.64
N LEU A 79 3.16 11.14 -7.28
CA LEU A 79 2.93 11.75 -5.98
C LEU A 79 1.44 12.08 -5.85
N LYS A 80 0.89 11.83 -4.66
CA LYS A 80 -0.49 12.21 -4.35
C LYS A 80 -0.61 13.73 -4.36
N ALA A 81 -1.55 14.27 -5.14
CA ALA A 81 -1.91 15.69 -5.08
C ALA A 81 -2.42 16.03 -3.67
N LYS A 82 -1.81 17.02 -3.04
CA LYS A 82 -2.18 17.49 -1.70
C LYS A 82 -2.88 18.84 -1.71
N ASP A 83 -2.72 19.61 -2.78
CA ASP A 83 -3.41 20.88 -2.96
C ASP A 83 -4.79 20.68 -3.57
N ILE A 84 -5.75 21.46 -3.09
CA ILE A 84 -7.16 21.48 -3.52
C ILE A 84 -7.34 21.67 -5.03
N ASN A 85 -6.33 22.22 -5.71
CA ASN A 85 -6.37 22.55 -7.14
C ASN A 85 -5.63 21.53 -8.02
N GLY A 86 -5.12 20.43 -7.46
CA GLY A 86 -4.55 19.31 -8.24
C GLY A 86 -3.21 19.59 -8.93
N LYS A 87 -2.52 20.68 -8.58
CA LYS A 87 -1.15 20.95 -9.04
C LYS A 87 -0.18 20.61 -7.91
N SER A 88 0.81 19.79 -8.19
CA SER A 88 2.00 19.55 -7.36
C SER A 88 3.23 19.74 -8.24
#